data_AF-A0A4Q7M0G1-F1
#
_entry.id   AF-A0A4Q7M0G1-F1
#
_cell.length_a   1.000
_cell.length_b   1.000
_cell.length_c   1.000
_cell.angle_alpha   90.00
_cell.angle_beta   90.00
_cell.angle_gamma   90.00
#
_symmetry.space_group_name_H-M   'P 1'
#
loop_
_entity.id
_entity.type
_entity.pdbx_description
1 polymer ?
#
loop_
_entity_poly.entity_id
_entity_poly.type
_entity_poly.pdbx_seq_one_letter_code
_entity_poly.pdbx_strand_id
1 'polypeptide(L)'
;MRLAKGAVCVGAVALVVAVVVGCSGHSTGAASCAAPEVTAPTAAPAGGVVEVSVRHLFADCNDTGQTDFVARPLTGVIPKVIVDGVEHTFDHVEPLDADDDGTLSLGLALPDDVAAGTSVVIEVAGGRSAPITVGP
;
A
#
# COMPACT_ATOMS: atom_id res chain seq x y z
N MET A 1 40.10 44.56 -8.75
CA MET A 1 39.09 45.64 -8.56
C MET A 1 38.45 45.44 -7.20
N ARG A 2 38.44 46.50 -6.36
CA ARG A 2 37.45 46.93 -5.33
C ARG A 2 36.63 45.84 -4.61
N LEU A 3 36.44 45.78 -3.29
CA LEU A 3 36.68 46.70 -2.15
C LEU A 3 36.38 45.88 -0.88
N ALA A 4 37.16 46.05 0.19
CA ALA A 4 36.84 45.55 1.53
C ALA A 4 35.85 46.49 2.26
N LYS A 5 34.97 45.92 3.09
CA LYS A 5 34.23 46.50 4.25
C LYS A 5 33.45 45.31 4.85
N GLY A 6 33.71 44.77 6.04
CA GLY A 6 34.16 45.36 7.29
C GLY A 6 32.95 45.50 8.21
N ALA A 7 32.82 44.64 9.22
CA ALA A 7 32.22 44.96 10.53
C ALA A 7 32.22 43.73 11.45
N VAL A 8 32.83 43.95 12.61
CA VAL A 8 32.79 43.13 13.82
C VAL A 8 31.37 43.08 14.37
N CYS A 9 30.91 41.92 14.84
CA CYS A 9 29.85 41.85 15.86
C CYS A 9 30.29 40.92 16.99
N VAL A 10 30.54 41.57 18.13
CA VAL A 10 30.61 41.01 19.48
C VAL A 10 29.23 40.50 19.87
N GLY A 11 29.18 39.34 20.53
CA GLY A 11 28.27 39.12 21.64
C GLY A 11 26.97 38.37 21.37
N ALA A 12 26.52 37.76 22.47
CA ALA A 12 25.24 37.12 22.72
C ALA A 12 25.07 35.66 22.23
N VAL A 13 25.46 34.77 23.14
CA VAL A 13 24.74 33.56 23.56
C VAL A 13 23.29 33.55 23.06
N ALA A 14 22.98 32.67 22.12
CA ALA A 14 21.62 32.23 21.86
C ALA A 14 21.64 30.76 21.44
N LEU A 15 21.13 29.94 22.35
CA LEU A 15 20.74 28.55 22.20
C LEU A 15 19.97 28.36 20.88
N VAL A 16 20.55 27.72 19.87
CA VAL A 16 19.83 27.30 18.67
C VAL A 16 20.13 25.84 18.40
N VAL A 17 19.08 25.07 18.64
CA VAL A 17 18.84 23.66 18.36
C VAL A 17 19.71 23.14 17.21
N ALA A 18 20.49 22.09 17.49
CA ALA A 18 21.10 21.26 16.47
C ALA A 18 19.98 20.68 15.60
N VAL A 19 19.64 21.36 14.50
CA VAL A 19 18.89 20.76 13.42
C VAL A 19 19.86 19.77 12.80
N VAL A 20 19.72 18.51 13.22
CA VAL A 20 20.18 17.35 12.48
C VAL A 20 19.57 17.50 11.09
N VAL A 21 20.33 18.06 10.16
CA VAL A 21 20.03 17.93 8.73
C VAL A 21 20.32 16.47 8.43
N GLY A 22 19.34 15.63 8.77
CA GLY A 22 19.29 14.27 8.30
C GLY A 22 19.33 14.37 6.79
N CYS A 23 20.41 13.87 6.21
CA CYS A 23 20.41 13.46 4.82
C CYS A 23 19.32 12.40 4.67
N SER A 24 18.07 12.83 4.48
CA SER A 24 17.02 12.00 3.91
C SER A 24 17.35 11.85 2.42
N GLY A 25 18.42 11.11 2.15
CA GLY A 25 18.53 10.41 0.88
C GLY A 25 17.27 9.58 0.76
N HIS A 26 16.32 10.07 -0.04
CA HIS A 26 15.25 9.25 -0.53
C HIS A 26 15.92 8.11 -1.28
N SER A 27 16.05 6.96 -0.62
CA SER A 27 16.30 5.72 -1.33
C SER A 27 15.00 5.41 -2.06
N THR A 28 14.90 5.90 -3.30
CA THR A 28 13.86 5.50 -4.26
C THR A 28 14.13 4.08 -4.78
N GLY A 29 14.46 3.16 -3.87
CA GLY A 29 14.44 1.74 -4.13
C GLY A 29 13.11 1.23 -3.62
N ALA A 30 12.15 1.02 -4.51
CA ALA A 30 10.93 0.31 -4.18
C ALA A 30 11.30 -1.02 -3.53
N ALA A 31 10.87 -1.24 -2.28
CA ALA A 31 11.01 -2.52 -1.59
C ALA A 31 10.08 -3.54 -2.25
N SER A 32 10.50 -4.05 -3.41
CA SER A 32 9.75 -5.01 -4.23
C SER A 32 9.73 -6.43 -3.65
N CYS A 33 10.52 -6.70 -2.61
CA CYS A 33 10.51 -7.97 -1.86
C CYS A 33 9.64 -7.95 -0.60
N ALA A 34 8.98 -6.84 -0.30
CA ALA A 34 7.94 -6.84 0.72
C ALA A 34 6.81 -7.78 0.27
N ALA A 35 6.30 -8.60 1.19
CA ALA A 35 5.13 -9.40 0.91
C ALA A 35 3.92 -8.49 0.63
N PRO A 36 2.97 -8.91 -0.24
CA PRO A 36 1.78 -8.11 -0.49
C PRO A 36 1.03 -7.80 0.80
N GLU A 37 0.64 -6.55 0.96
CA GLU A 37 -0.11 -6.04 2.10
C GLU A 37 -1.54 -5.73 1.64
N VAL A 38 -2.54 -6.36 2.25
CA VAL A 38 -3.95 -6.14 1.93
C VAL A 38 -4.59 -5.36 3.08
N THR A 39 -5.22 -4.24 2.76
CA THR A 39 -5.97 -3.40 3.70
C THR A 39 -7.42 -3.33 3.25
N ALA A 40 -8.34 -3.55 4.19
CA ALA A 40 -9.78 -3.42 4.00
C ALA A 40 -10.42 -2.84 5.29
N PRO A 41 -11.60 -2.23 5.20
CA PRO A 41 -12.43 -1.89 6.35
C PRO A 41 -12.64 -3.11 7.25
N THR A 42 -12.69 -2.90 8.57
CA THR A 42 -12.98 -3.99 9.52
C THR A 42 -14.44 -4.42 9.50
N ALA A 43 -15.34 -3.59 8.95
CA ALA A 43 -16.75 -3.92 8.78
C ALA A 43 -17.38 -3.26 7.55
N ALA A 44 -18.39 -3.92 6.96
CA ALA A 44 -19.18 -3.40 5.85
C ALA A 44 -20.60 -4.01 5.86
N PRO A 45 -21.64 -3.29 5.39
CA PRO A 45 -22.99 -3.83 5.34
C PRO A 45 -23.12 -4.91 4.26
N ALA A 46 -24.07 -5.83 4.44
CA ALA A 46 -24.46 -6.77 3.39
C ALA A 46 -24.93 -6.02 2.13
N GLY A 47 -24.59 -6.51 0.95
CA GLY A 47 -24.86 -5.80 -0.31
C GLY A 47 -24.03 -4.52 -0.51
N GLY A 48 -23.15 -4.17 0.43
CA GLY A 48 -22.28 -3.01 0.38
C GLY A 48 -21.05 -3.22 -0.49
N VAL A 49 -20.31 -2.13 -0.74
CA VAL A 49 -18.99 -2.16 -1.40
C VAL A 49 -17.91 -2.05 -0.34
N VAL A 50 -16.93 -2.95 -0.41
CA VAL A 50 -15.71 -2.94 0.40
C VAL A 50 -14.57 -2.42 -0.43
N GLU A 51 -14.02 -1.27 -0.04
CA GLU A 51 -12.81 -0.73 -0.65
C GLU A 51 -11.59 -1.47 -0.13
N VAL A 52 -10.84 -2.08 -1.04
CA VAL A 52 -9.64 -2.87 -0.76
C VAL A 52 -8.44 -2.17 -1.39
N SER A 53 -7.41 -1.93 -0.59
CA SER A 53 -6.11 -1.49 -1.07
C SER A 53 -5.09 -2.59 -0.88
N VAL A 54 -4.30 -2.84 -1.91
CA VAL A 54 -3.19 -3.77 -1.89
C VAL A 54 -1.91 -3.03 -2.26
N ARG A 55 -0.83 -3.31 -1.53
CA ARG A 55 0.50 -2.75 -1.76
C ARG A 55 1.51 -3.88 -1.93
N HIS A 56 2.66 -3.55 -2.53
CA HIS A 56 3.75 -4.50 -2.77
C HIS A 56 3.35 -5.65 -3.72
N LEU A 57 2.50 -5.37 -4.71
CA LEU A 57 2.14 -6.28 -5.79
C LEU A 57 3.15 -6.18 -6.93
N PHE A 58 4.32 -6.78 -6.75
CA PHE A 58 5.32 -6.91 -7.80
C PHE A 58 5.44 -8.36 -8.25
N ALA A 59 5.62 -8.57 -9.56
CA ALA A 59 5.88 -9.88 -10.14
C ALA A 59 7.30 -10.37 -9.86
N ASP A 60 8.21 -9.42 -9.63
CA ASP A 60 9.62 -9.67 -9.39
C ASP A 60 10.06 -8.98 -8.10
N CYS A 61 10.85 -9.69 -7.28
CA CYS A 61 11.44 -9.15 -6.05
C CYS A 61 12.92 -8.82 -6.28
N ASN A 62 13.31 -7.59 -5.93
CA ASN A 62 14.69 -7.12 -5.93
C ASN A 62 15.01 -6.35 -4.63
N ASP A 63 15.90 -6.92 -3.81
CA ASP A 63 16.44 -6.30 -2.60
C ASP A 63 17.92 -5.90 -2.73
N THR A 64 18.56 -6.14 -3.88
CA THR A 64 20.03 -6.20 -3.96
C THR A 64 20.72 -4.97 -4.59
N GLY A 65 20.11 -3.78 -4.51
CA GLY A 65 20.77 -2.53 -4.91
C GLY A 65 21.18 -2.47 -6.39
N GLN A 66 20.64 -3.35 -7.22
CA GLN A 66 20.84 -3.35 -8.67
C GLN A 66 20.17 -2.10 -9.24
N THR A 67 20.94 -1.20 -9.83
CA THR A 67 20.47 0.09 -10.35
C THR A 67 19.70 -0.03 -11.66
N ASP A 68 19.87 -1.15 -12.36
CA ASP A 68 19.36 -1.35 -13.72
C ASP A 68 18.15 -2.30 -13.75
N PHE A 69 17.67 -2.72 -12.57
CA PHE A 69 16.52 -3.61 -12.43
C PHE A 69 15.30 -2.84 -11.93
N VAL A 70 14.29 -2.75 -12.78
CA VAL A 70 12.97 -2.21 -12.43
C VAL A 70 12.04 -3.38 -12.12
N ALA A 71 11.57 -3.45 -10.88
CA ALA A 71 10.56 -4.45 -10.49
C ALA A 71 9.29 -4.21 -11.30
N ARG A 72 8.77 -5.27 -11.94
CA ARG A 72 7.53 -5.14 -12.72
C ARG A 72 6.33 -5.31 -11.79
N PRO A 73 5.29 -4.48 -11.95
CA PRO A 73 4.05 -4.67 -11.21
C PRO A 73 3.38 -5.99 -11.60
N LEU A 74 2.64 -6.56 -10.66
CA LEU A 74 1.88 -7.78 -10.90
C LEU A 74 0.69 -7.49 -11.80
N THR A 75 0.49 -8.33 -12.81
CA THR A 75 -0.64 -8.26 -13.74
C THR A 75 -1.55 -9.47 -13.57
N GLY A 76 -2.82 -9.32 -13.96
CA GLY A 76 -3.78 -10.41 -13.96
C GLY A 76 -4.26 -10.87 -12.58
N VAL A 77 -4.35 -9.96 -11.62
CA VAL A 77 -4.84 -10.22 -10.26
C VAL A 77 -6.35 -10.47 -10.28
N ILE A 78 -6.76 -11.61 -9.73
CA ILE A 78 -8.18 -11.97 -9.56
C ILE A 78 -8.48 -12.00 -8.05
N PRO A 79 -9.21 -11.01 -7.52
CA PRO A 79 -9.59 -10.98 -6.11
C PRO A 79 -10.66 -12.05 -5.82
N LYS A 80 -10.67 -12.55 -4.59
CA LYS A 80 -11.64 -13.52 -4.10
C LYS A 80 -12.28 -13.02 -2.82
N VAL A 81 -13.58 -13.28 -2.67
CA VAL A 81 -14.29 -13.08 -1.41
C VAL A 81 -14.69 -14.43 -0.88
N ILE A 82 -14.30 -14.73 0.36
CA ILE A 82 -14.61 -15.98 1.03
C ILE A 82 -15.58 -15.68 2.16
N VAL A 83 -16.80 -16.20 2.07
CA VAL A 83 -17.87 -16.03 3.07
C VAL A 83 -18.09 -17.37 3.76
N ASP A 84 -17.86 -17.44 5.08
CA ASP A 84 -17.99 -18.69 5.85
C ASP A 84 -17.24 -19.90 5.24
N GLY A 85 -16.10 -19.64 4.59
CA GLY A 85 -15.27 -20.66 3.93
C GLY A 85 -15.71 -21.04 2.51
N VAL A 86 -16.76 -20.42 1.97
CA VAL A 86 -17.20 -20.57 0.58
C VAL A 86 -16.58 -19.47 -0.27
N GLU A 87 -15.87 -19.84 -1.34
CA GLU A 87 -15.32 -18.88 -2.29
C GLU A 87 -16.43 -18.34 -3.20
N HIS A 88 -16.54 -17.02 -3.23
CA HIS A 88 -17.33 -16.25 -4.18
C HIS A 88 -16.34 -15.60 -5.15
N THR A 89 -16.32 -16.15 -6.36
CA THR A 89 -15.61 -15.56 -7.49
C THR A 89 -16.53 -14.54 -8.15
N PHE A 90 -16.00 -13.36 -8.44
CA PHE A 90 -16.75 -12.34 -9.15
C PHE A 90 -16.70 -12.65 -10.64
N ASP A 91 -17.83 -13.01 -11.23
CA ASP A 91 -17.91 -13.43 -12.64
C ASP A 91 -17.52 -12.35 -13.67
N HIS A 92 -17.22 -11.11 -13.23
CA HIS A 92 -17.00 -9.96 -14.11
C HIS A 92 -15.83 -9.05 -13.72
N VAL A 93 -14.90 -9.50 -12.88
CA VAL A 93 -13.66 -8.76 -12.68
C VAL A 93 -12.71 -9.19 -13.79
N GLU A 94 -12.58 -8.34 -14.83
CA GLU A 94 -11.43 -8.45 -15.72
C GLU A 94 -10.16 -8.51 -14.85
N PRO A 95 -9.19 -9.37 -15.17
CA PRO A 95 -7.98 -9.47 -14.37
C PRO A 95 -7.36 -8.09 -14.16
N LEU A 96 -7.08 -7.75 -12.91
CA LEU A 96 -6.64 -6.42 -12.51
C LEU A 96 -5.12 -6.33 -12.53
N ASP A 97 -4.60 -5.19 -12.96
CA ASP A 97 -3.17 -4.92 -12.95
C ASP A 97 -2.84 -3.95 -11.83
N ALA A 98 -1.74 -4.22 -11.11
CA ALA A 98 -1.16 -3.25 -10.21
C ALA A 98 -0.55 -2.08 -11.00
N ASP A 99 -0.56 -0.89 -10.41
CA ASP A 99 0.11 0.27 -10.97
C ASP A 99 1.64 0.15 -10.90
N ASP A 100 2.36 1.13 -11.46
CA ASP A 100 3.83 1.15 -11.49
C ASP A 100 4.47 1.14 -10.08
N ASP A 101 3.72 1.54 -9.05
CA ASP A 101 4.14 1.52 -7.64
C ASP A 101 3.81 0.19 -6.94
N GLY A 102 3.28 -0.80 -7.68
CA GLY A 102 2.87 -2.09 -7.14
C GLY A 102 1.67 -1.99 -6.22
N THR A 103 0.75 -1.06 -6.51
CA THR A 103 -0.49 -0.86 -5.76
C THR A 103 -1.71 -1.22 -6.59
N LEU A 104 -2.75 -1.71 -5.93
CA LEU A 104 -4.05 -2.02 -6.51
C LEU A 104 -5.14 -1.51 -5.57
N SER A 105 -6.11 -0.77 -6.10
CA SER A 105 -7.30 -0.35 -5.36
C SER A 105 -8.54 -0.88 -6.07
N LEU A 106 -9.44 -1.51 -5.34
CA LEU A 106 -10.67 -2.06 -5.90
C LEU A 106 -11.84 -2.02 -4.93
N GLY A 107 -13.05 -1.88 -5.47
CA GLY A 107 -14.30 -2.06 -4.75
C GLY A 107 -14.85 -3.46 -4.97
N LEU A 108 -15.06 -4.21 -3.90
CA LEU A 108 -15.68 -5.54 -3.93
C LEU A 108 -17.09 -5.47 -3.34
N ALA A 109 -18.09 -5.89 -4.13
CA ALA A 109 -19.45 -5.99 -3.63
C ALA A 109 -19.59 -7.22 -2.72
N LEU A 110 -20.13 -7.04 -1.52
CA LEU A 110 -20.54 -8.16 -0.68
C LEU A 110 -21.90 -8.67 -1.15
N PRO A 111 -22.17 -9.98 -1.08
CA PRO A 111 -23.50 -10.50 -1.32
C PRO A 111 -24.52 -9.89 -0.33
N ASP A 112 -25.75 -9.69 -0.77
CA ASP A 112 -26.83 -9.10 0.02
C ASP A 112 -27.50 -10.10 0.98
N ASP A 113 -27.28 -11.39 0.76
CA ASP A 113 -27.77 -12.50 1.57
C ASP A 113 -26.84 -12.89 2.74
N VAL A 114 -25.68 -12.24 2.88
CA VAL A 114 -24.77 -12.50 4.00
C VAL A 114 -25.34 -11.95 5.30
N ALA A 115 -25.44 -12.81 6.31
CA ALA A 115 -25.94 -12.41 7.62
C ALA A 115 -24.98 -11.43 8.34
N ALA A 116 -25.54 -10.49 9.09
CA ALA A 116 -24.76 -9.65 9.97
C ALA A 116 -23.97 -10.50 10.98
N GLY A 117 -22.71 -10.14 11.21
CA GLY A 117 -21.78 -10.88 12.06
C GLY A 117 -21.01 -11.99 11.35
N THR A 118 -21.31 -12.32 10.09
CA THR A 118 -20.53 -13.27 9.30
C THR A 118 -19.11 -12.74 9.08
N SER A 119 -18.13 -13.65 9.20
CA SER A 119 -16.74 -13.37 8.87
C SER A 119 -16.52 -13.53 7.37
N VAL A 120 -16.00 -12.48 6.75
CA VAL A 120 -15.65 -12.47 5.33
C VAL A 120 -14.14 -12.29 5.21
N VAL A 121 -13.52 -13.05 4.34
CA VAL A 121 -12.08 -12.94 4.05
C VAL A 121 -11.91 -12.51 2.61
N ILE A 122 -11.24 -11.38 2.42
CA ILE A 122 -10.85 -10.90 1.10
C ILE A 122 -9.47 -11.43 0.82
N GLU A 123 -9.33 -12.30 -0.18
CA GLU A 123 -8.03 -12.81 -0.61
C GLU A 123 -7.62 -12.14 -1.92
N VAL A 124 -6.37 -11.71 -1.98
CA VAL A 124 -5.72 -11.18 -3.18
C VAL A 124 -4.43 -11.97 -3.42
N ALA A 125 -3.92 -11.92 -4.65
CA ALA A 125 -2.79 -12.70 -5.16
C ALA A 125 -1.68 -13.01 -4.13
N GLY A 126 -1.15 -14.23 -4.19
CA GLY A 126 -0.09 -14.69 -3.30
C GLY A 126 -0.56 -15.18 -1.92
N GLY A 127 -1.85 -15.49 -1.76
CA GLY A 127 -2.44 -16.05 -0.53
C GLY A 127 -2.51 -15.05 0.61
N ARG A 128 -2.58 -13.75 0.30
CA ARG A 128 -2.68 -12.67 1.30
C ARG A 128 -4.12 -12.24 1.44
N SER A 129 -4.53 -11.99 2.67
CA SER A 129 -5.94 -11.77 2.96
C SER A 129 -6.19 -10.70 4.01
N ALA A 130 -7.30 -9.97 3.87
CA ALA A 130 -7.83 -9.07 4.88
C ALA A 130 -9.19 -9.57 5.39
N PRO A 131 -9.33 -9.86 6.70
CA PRO A 131 -10.62 -10.24 7.27
C PRO A 131 -11.48 -9.01 7.52
N ILE A 132 -12.78 -9.15 7.28
CA ILE A 132 -13.81 -8.15 7.56
C ILE A 132 -15.01 -8.83 8.23
N THR A 133 -15.83 -8.06 8.94
CA THR A 133 -17.08 -8.55 9.53
C THR A 133 -18.28 -7.87 8.86
N VAL A 134 -19.31 -8.62 8.52
CA VAL A 134 -20.54 -8.01 8.00
C VAL A 134 -21.26 -7.24 9.11
N GLY A 135 -21.42 -5.93 8.90
CA GLY A 135 -22.13 -5.02 9.79
C GLY A 135 -23.64 -5.01 9.54
N PRO A 136 -24.41 -4.42 10.48
CA PRO A 136 -25.85 -4.23 10.32
C PRO A 136 -26.21 -3.22 9.23
#